data_AF-A0A928DBJ7-F1
#
_entry.id   AF-A0A928DBJ7-F1
#
_cell.length_a   1.000
_cell.length_b   1.000
_cell.length_c   1.000
_cell.angle_alpha   90.00
_cell.angle_beta   90.00
_cell.angle_gamma   90.00
#
_symmetry.space_group_name_H-M   'P 1'
#
loop_
_entity.id
_entity.type
_entity.pdbx_description
1 polymer ?
#
loop_
_entity_poly.entity_id
_entity_poly.type
_entity_poly.pdbx_seq_one_letter_code
_entity_poly.pdbx_strand_id
1 'polypeptide(L)'
;MVGRKKEIEELNRLYESDESEFIAVYGRRRIGKTYLIRETFADRFAFHHTGLPNASKQKQLAHFKESLNAAGFKGATPTDWFKAFRNL
;
A
#
# COMPACT_ATOMS: atom_id res chain seq x y z
N MET A 1 -12.58 -14.64 -7.25
CA MET A 1 -12.98 -13.29 -7.71
C MET A 1 -13.70 -13.39 -9.06
N VAL A 2 -14.98 -13.03 -9.16
CA VAL A 2 -15.73 -13.11 -10.44
C VAL A 2 -15.67 -11.75 -11.15
N GLY A 3 -15.28 -11.74 -12.43
CA GLY A 3 -15.39 -10.57 -13.31
C GLY A 3 -14.24 -9.54 -13.27
N ARG A 4 -13.09 -9.84 -12.65
CA ARG A 4 -11.93 -8.92 -12.54
C ARG A 4 -10.67 -9.40 -13.28
N LYS A 5 -10.83 -10.30 -14.26
CA LYS A 5 -9.71 -10.95 -14.95
C LYS A 5 -8.75 -9.94 -15.58
N LYS A 6 -9.30 -8.95 -16.29
CA LYS A 6 -8.52 -7.89 -16.96
C LYS A 6 -7.70 -7.07 -15.96
N GLU A 7 -8.30 -6.67 -14.83
CA GLU A 7 -7.56 -5.89 -13.83
C GLU A 7 -6.48 -6.72 -13.14
N ILE A 8 -6.72 -8.01 -12.88
CA ILE A 8 -5.70 -8.91 -12.30
C ILE A 8 -4.54 -9.11 -13.28
N GLU A 9 -4.83 -9.35 -14.56
CA GLU A 9 -3.83 -9.50 -15.63
C GLU A 9 -2.97 -8.23 -15.76
N GLU A 10 -3.60 -7.06 -15.75
CA GLU A 10 -2.91 -5.77 -15.79
C GLU A 10 -1.98 -5.57 -14.59
N LEU A 11 -2.49 -5.82 -13.38
CA LEU A 11 -1.72 -5.66 -12.14
C LEU A 11 -0.53 -6.64 -12.07
N ASN A 12 -0.70 -7.87 -12.56
CA ASN A 12 0.41 -8.83 -12.65
C ASN A 12 1.45 -8.41 -13.68
N ARG A 13 1.04 -7.91 -14.85
CA ARG A 13 1.98 -7.42 -15.86
C ARG A 13 2.82 -6.26 -15.33
N LEU A 14 2.19 -5.33 -14.61
CA LEU A 14 2.90 -4.20 -13.99
C LEU A 14 3.81 -4.65 -12.85
N TYR A 15 3.44 -5.71 -12.13
CA TYR A 15 4.30 -6.30 -11.09
C TYR A 15 5.58 -6.93 -11.65
N GLU A 16 5.47 -7.55 -12.83
CA GLU A 16 6.57 -8.22 -13.54
C GLU A 16 7.39 -7.25 -14.40
N SER A 17 7.05 -5.95 -14.42
CA SER A 17 7.80 -4.91 -15.10
C SER A 17 9.19 -4.73 -14.47
N ASP A 18 10.21 -4.53 -15.29
CA ASP A 18 11.56 -4.17 -14.83
C ASP A 18 11.66 -2.70 -14.40
N GLU A 19 10.58 -1.92 -14.57
CA GLU A 19 10.51 -0.50 -14.24
C GLU A 19 9.67 -0.22 -12.99
N SER A 20 9.88 0.94 -12.38
CA SER A 20 9.08 1.39 -11.23
C SER A 20 7.71 1.92 -11.66
N GLU A 21 6.65 1.23 -11.24
CA GLU A 21 5.27 1.58 -11.60
C GLU A 21 4.53 2.35 -10.49
N PHE A 22 3.78 3.38 -10.86
CA PHE A 22 2.87 4.09 -9.95
C PHE A 22 1.41 3.94 -10.39
N ILE A 23 0.63 3.19 -9.60
CA ILE A 23 -0.73 2.78 -9.97
C ILE A 23 -1.76 3.45 -9.05
N ALA A 24 -2.72 4.15 -9.65
CA ALA A 24 -3.88 4.70 -8.94
C ALA A 24 -5.15 3.88 -9.23
N VAL A 25 -5.70 3.21 -8.22
CA VAL A 25 -6.95 2.42 -8.37
C VAL A 25 -8.15 3.16 -7.79
N TYR A 26 -9.07 3.57 -8.66
CA TYR A 26 -10.25 4.37 -8.30
C TYR A 26 -11.58 3.71 -8.72
N GLY A 27 -12.70 4.28 -8.26
CA GLY A 27 -14.07 3.80 -8.55
C GLY A 27 -15.03 4.00 -7.39
N ARG A 28 -16.30 3.62 -7.56
CA ARG A 28 -17.37 3.71 -6.53
C ARG A 28 -16.93 3.14 -5.16
N ARG A 29 -17.58 3.59 -4.09
CA ARG A 29 -17.40 3.05 -2.74
C ARG A 29 -17.86 1.58 -2.69
N ARG A 30 -17.17 0.75 -1.91
CA ARG A 30 -17.53 -0.67 -1.60
C ARG A 30 -17.53 -1.67 -2.75
N ILE A 31 -16.80 -1.42 -3.85
CA ILE A 31 -16.67 -2.38 -4.97
C ILE A 31 -15.48 -3.37 -4.81
N GLY A 32 -14.86 -3.42 -3.62
CA GLY A 32 -13.75 -4.34 -3.35
C GLY A 32 -12.39 -3.94 -3.93
N LYS A 33 -12.08 -2.64 -4.08
CA LYS A 33 -10.77 -2.20 -4.61
C LYS A 33 -9.58 -2.67 -3.74
N THR A 34 -9.65 -2.46 -2.43
CA THR A 34 -8.62 -2.93 -1.49
C THR A 34 -8.50 -4.45 -1.53
N TYR A 35 -9.63 -5.16 -1.69
CA TYR A 35 -9.67 -6.60 -1.82
C TYR A 35 -9.00 -7.07 -3.13
N LEU A 36 -9.23 -6.39 -4.26
CA LEU A 36 -8.53 -6.66 -5.53
C LEU A 36 -7.02 -6.61 -5.37
N ILE A 37 -6.51 -5.53 -4.78
CA ILE A 37 -5.07 -5.37 -4.54
C ILE A 37 -4.55 -6.47 -3.62
N ARG A 38 -5.21 -6.71 -2.48
CA ARG A 38 -4.77 -7.76 -1.54
C ARG A 38 -4.78 -9.17 -2.14
N GLU A 39 -5.82 -9.55 -2.87
CA GLU A 39 -5.91 -10.88 -3.48
C GLU A 39 -4.94 -11.05 -4.66
N THR A 40 -4.73 -9.99 -5.45
CA THR A 40 -3.83 -10.08 -6.60
C THR A 40 -2.41 -10.31 -6.13
N PHE A 41 -1.94 -9.54 -5.16
CA PHE A 41 -0.55 -9.56 -4.75
C PHE A 41 -0.28 -10.46 -3.54
N ALA A 42 -1.26 -10.69 -2.64
CA ALA A 42 -1.14 -11.55 -1.47
C ALA A 42 0.18 -11.33 -0.70
N ASP A 43 1.03 -12.36 -0.62
CA ASP A 43 2.34 -12.35 0.07
C ASP A 43 3.46 -11.63 -0.72
N ARG A 44 3.16 -11.10 -1.91
CA ARG A 44 4.11 -10.38 -2.77
C ARG A 44 4.26 -8.89 -2.40
N PHE A 45 3.66 -8.46 -1.29
CA PHE A 45 3.83 -7.12 -0.74
C PHE A 45 4.90 -7.09 0.36
N ALA A 46 5.93 -6.26 0.16
CA ALA A 46 6.88 -5.94 1.23
C ALA A 46 6.27 -5.04 2.31
N PHE A 47 5.30 -4.19 1.94
CA PHE A 47 4.70 -3.20 2.85
C PHE A 47 3.27 -2.84 2.45
N HIS A 48 2.41 -2.64 3.43
CA HIS A 48 1.05 -2.12 3.24
C HIS A 48 0.68 -1.19 4.39
N HIS A 49 0.08 -0.04 4.06
CA HIS A 49 -0.40 0.92 5.03
C HIS A 49 -1.79 1.45 4.67
N THR A 50 -2.59 1.75 5.69
CA THR A 50 -3.87 2.44 5.53
C THR A 50 -3.89 3.66 6.43
N GLY A 51 -4.15 4.84 5.84
CA GLY A 51 -4.22 6.09 6.59
C GLY A 51 -5.38 6.10 7.59
N LEU A 52 -5.20 6.81 8.69
CA LEU A 52 -6.23 7.02 9.70
C LEU A 52 -7.25 8.08 9.26
N PRO A 53 -8.57 7.88 9.45
CA PRO A 53 -9.55 8.91 9.17
C PRO A 53 -9.43 10.08 10.16
N ASN A 54 -9.47 11.32 9.64
CA ASN A 54 -9.48 12.56 10.44
C ASN A 54 -8.37 12.67 11.51
N ALA A 55 -7.20 12.07 11.24
CA ALA A 55 -6.08 12.09 12.17
C ALA A 55 -5.07 13.21 11.82
N SER A 56 -4.41 13.74 12.86
CA SER A 56 -3.31 14.71 12.68
C SER A 56 -2.10 14.06 12.00
N LYS A 57 -1.24 14.88 11.37
CA LYS A 57 0.01 14.43 10.74
C LYS A 57 0.85 13.57 11.70
N GLN A 58 0.97 13.97 12.97
CA GLN A 58 1.71 13.22 13.98
C GLN A 58 1.11 11.83 14.22
N LYS A 59 -0.22 11.73 14.34
CA LYS A 59 -0.90 10.44 14.48
C LYS A 59 -0.74 9.56 13.24
N GLN A 60 -0.78 10.15 12.03
CA GLN A 60 -0.53 9.42 10.78
C GLN A 60 0.88 8.85 10.74
N LEU A 61 1.90 9.64 11.07
CA LEU A 61 3.30 9.21 11.06
C LEU A 61 3.59 8.13 12.12
N ALA A 62 2.96 8.25 13.30
CA ALA A 62 3.02 7.20 14.32
C ALA A 62 2.39 5.90 13.82
N HIS A 63 1.20 5.97 13.20
CA HIS A 63 0.53 4.80 12.62
C HIS A 63 1.33 4.19 11.45
N PHE A 64 1.97 5.02 10.63
CA PHE A 64 2.85 4.58 9.56
C PHE A 64 4.06 3.82 10.10
N LYS A 65 4.66 4.30 11.21
CA LYS A 65 5.72 3.57 11.90
C LYS A 65 5.26 2.19 12.35
N GLU A 66 4.07 2.06 12.91
CA GLU A 66 3.57 0.74 13.33
C GLU A 66 3.44 -0.21 12.13
N SER A 67 3.03 0.29 10.97
CA SER A 67 3.05 -0.50 9.73
C SER A 67 4.46 -0.87 9.29
N LEU A 68 5.44 0.03 9.43
CA LEU A 68 6.86 -0.26 9.11
C LEU A 68 7.41 -1.32 10.05
N ASN A 69 7.14 -1.21 11.36
CA ASN A 69 7.56 -2.19 12.37
C ASN A 69 7.00 -3.58 12.05
N ALA A 70 5.71 -3.66 11.67
CA ALA A 70 5.08 -4.91 11.26
C ALA A 70 5.72 -5.52 9.99
N ALA A 71 6.27 -4.68 9.11
CA ALA A 71 7.05 -5.09 7.94
C ALA A 71 8.53 -5.39 8.26
N GLY A 72 8.96 -5.30 9.53
CA GLY A 72 10.32 -5.65 9.97
C GLY A 72 11.28 -4.47 10.16
N PHE A 73 10.83 -3.23 10.01
CA PHE A 73 11.65 -2.04 10.26
C PHE A 73 11.98 -1.87 11.76
N LYS A 74 13.21 -1.44 12.09
CA LYS A 74 13.68 -1.25 13.48
C LYS A 74 14.12 0.18 13.81
N GLY A 75 13.84 1.14 12.93
CA GLY A 75 14.31 2.52 13.09
C GLY A 75 13.40 3.42 13.92
N ALA A 76 13.81 4.69 14.00
CA ALA A 76 13.07 5.72 14.73
C ALA A 76 11.76 6.12 14.03
N THR A 77 10.88 6.78 14.77
CA THR A 77 9.63 7.32 14.22
C THR A 77 9.95 8.42 13.21
N PRO A 78 9.40 8.38 11.98
CA PRO A 78 9.61 9.46 11.02
C PRO A 78 8.93 10.75 11.51
N THR A 79 9.62 11.89 11.40
CA THR A 79 9.11 13.21 11.78
C THR A 79 8.29 13.88 10.67
N ASP A 80 8.43 13.38 9.46
CA ASP A 80 7.82 13.89 8.23
C ASP A 80 7.69 12.76 7.21
N TRP A 81 6.91 13.00 6.15
CA TRP A 81 6.65 12.00 5.12
C TRP A 81 7.89 11.67 4.30
N PHE A 82 8.77 12.63 4.04
CA PHE A 82 9.99 12.36 3.30
C PHE A 82 10.87 11.33 4.02
N LYS A 83 11.05 11.48 5.34
CA LYS A 83 11.71 10.47 6.17
C LYS A 83 10.93 9.16 6.24
N ALA A 84 9.60 9.21 6.28
CA ALA A 84 8.77 8.01 6.32
C ALA A 84 8.97 7.13 5.07
N PHE A 85 8.91 7.74 3.88
CA PHE A 85 9.06 7.04 2.60
C PHE A 85 10.50 6.65 2.29
N ARG A 86 11.52 7.36 2.82
CA ARG A 86 12.93 6.96 2.68
C ARG A 86 13.25 5.61 3.36
N ASN A 87 12.43 5.18 4.31
CA ASN A 87 12.61 3.93 5.05
C ASN A 87 11.87 2.74 4.42
N LEU A 88 11.19 2.95 3.29
CA LEU A 88 10.62 1.89 2.44
C LEU A 88 11.64 1.48 1.39
#